data_AF-A0AAJ2U585-F1
#
_entry.id   AF-A0AAJ2U585-F1
#
_cell.length_a   1.000
_cell.length_b   1.000
_cell.length_c   1.000
_cell.angle_alpha   90.00
_cell.angle_beta   90.00
_cell.angle_gamma   90.00
#
_symmetry.space_group_name_H-M   'P 1'
#
loop_
_entity.id
_entity.type
_entity.pdbx_description
1 polymer ?
#
loop_
_entity_poly.entity_id
_entity_poly.type
_entity_poly.pdbx_seq_one_letter_code
_entity_poly.pdbx_strand_id
1 'polypeptide(L)' 'MKKVERINVIMRYINNRSHFTISEIMREFNISRSTAIRDIREIEAMGMPLVAEVGRDGGYFVMNNSV' A
#
# COMPACT_ATOMS: atom_id res chain seq x y z
N MET A 1 7.01 11.64 -10.84
CA MET A 1 6.67 11.83 -9.40
C MET A 1 7.88 11.46 -8.56
N LYS A 2 8.26 12.28 -7.57
CA LYS A 2 9.36 11.95 -6.66
C LYS A 2 8.94 10.84 -5.70
N LYS A 3 9.90 10.09 -5.16
CA LYS A 3 9.64 8.96 -4.27
C LYS A 3 8.82 9.35 -3.03
N VAL A 4 9.23 10.42 -2.34
CA VAL A 4 8.55 10.92 -1.12
C VAL A 4 7.11 11.33 -1.41
N GLU A 5 6.88 12.05 -2.52
CA GLU A 5 5.54 12.44 -2.96
C GLU A 5 4.68 11.20 -3.21
N ARG A 6 5.22 10.19 -3.91
CA ARG A 6 4.51 8.95 -4.20
C ARG A 6 4.11 8.21 -2.93
N ILE A 7 5.04 8.05 -1.99
CA ILE A 7 4.78 7.38 -0.70
C ILE A 7 3.64 8.08 0.04
N ASN A 8 3.67 9.41 0.14
CA ASN A 8 2.61 10.18 0.81
C ASN A 8 1.24 9.99 0.14
N VAL A 9 1.19 9.96 -1.19
CA VAL A 9 -0.08 9.76 -1.91
C VAL A 9 -0.56 8.31 -1.77
N ILE A 10 0.33 7.31 -1.82
CA ILE A 10 -0.02 5.90 -1.57
C ILE A 10 -0.58 5.75 -0.15
N MET A 11 0.06 6.32 0.87
CA MET A 11 -0.44 6.29 2.26
C MET A 11 -1.85 6.85 2.37
N ARG A 12 -2.15 7.98 1.71
CA ARG A 12 -3.50 8.55 1.69
C ARG A 12 -4.49 7.66 0.94
N TYR A 13 -4.07 7.07 -0.17
CA TYR A 13 -4.89 6.17 -0.98
C TYR A 13 -5.32 4.93 -0.19
N ILE A 14 -4.37 4.28 0.49
CA ILE A 14 -4.63 3.06 1.26
C ILE A 14 -5.34 3.35 2.57
N ASN A 15 -5.12 4.50 3.23
CA ASN A 15 -5.86 4.85 4.44
C ASN A 15 -7.36 5.07 4.19
N ASN A 16 -7.75 5.41 2.96
CA ASN A 16 -9.15 5.55 2.55
C ASN A 16 -9.76 4.22 2.06
N ARG A 17 -9.02 3.12 2.09
CA ARG A 17 -9.45 1.80 1.61
C ARG A 17 -9.11 0.72 2.62
N SER A 18 -10.11 -0.04 3.07
CA SER A 18 -9.87 -1.15 4.00
C SER A 18 -9.05 -2.30 3.39
N HIS A 19 -9.04 -2.41 2.06
CA HIS A 19 -8.33 -3.44 1.29
C HIS A 19 -7.81 -2.88 -0.04
N PHE A 20 -6.62 -3.33 -0.45
CA PHE A 20 -6.04 -3.04 -1.77
C PHE A 20 -5.05 -4.13 -2.20
N THR A 21 -4.75 -4.18 -3.50
CA THR A 21 -3.77 -5.11 -4.08
C THR A 21 -2.58 -4.37 -4.70
N ILE A 22 -1.45 -5.07 -4.86
CA ILE A 22 -0.30 -4.50 -5.60
C ILE A 22 -0.68 -4.11 -7.02
N SER A 23 -1.54 -4.89 -7.68
CA SER A 23 -2.00 -4.59 -9.04
C SER A 23 -2.77 -3.28 -9.11
N GLU A 24 -3.58 -2.95 -8.09
CA GLU A 24 -4.27 -1.66 -8.01
C GLU A 24 -3.27 -0.51 -7.81
N ILE A 25 -2.30 -0.66 -6.92
CA ILE A 25 -1.23 0.34 -6.73
C ILE A 25 -0.44 0.56 -8.03
N MET A 26 -0.09 -0.52 -8.73
CA MET A 26 0.61 -0.43 -10.02
C MET A 26 -0.19 0.37 -11.04
N ARG A 27 -1.50 0.10 -11.15
CA ARG A 27 -2.39 0.77 -12.11
C ARG A 27 -2.64 2.23 -11.73
N GLU A 28 -2.95 2.49 -10.46
CA GLU A 28 -3.28 3.84 -9.97
C GLU A 28 -2.08 4.79 -10.08
N PHE A 29 -0.89 4.32 -9.73
CA PHE A 29 0.31 5.14 -9.67
C PHE A 29 1.22 5.00 -10.90
N ASN A 30 0.82 4.17 -11.87
CA ASN A 30 1.59 3.83 -13.07
C ASN A 30 3.04 3.42 -12.74
N ILE A 31 3.19 2.47 -11.83
CA ILE A 31 4.50 1.96 -11.37
C ILE A 31 4.62 0.45 -11.56
N SER A 32 5.87 -0.01 -11.64
CA SER A 32 6.16 -1.44 -11.70
C SER A 32 5.85 -2.14 -10.38
N ARG A 33 5.61 -3.45 -10.45
CA ARG A 33 5.36 -4.31 -9.28
C ARG A 33 6.45 -4.17 -8.21
N SER A 34 7.71 -4.19 -8.62
CA SER A 34 8.85 -4.08 -7.70
C SER A 34 8.92 -2.71 -7.02
N THR A 35 8.47 -1.65 -7.69
CA THR A 35 8.38 -0.30 -7.10
C THR A 35 7.25 -0.26 -6.08
N ALA A 36 6.05 -0.77 -6.43
CA ALA A 36 4.93 -0.84 -5.51
C ALA A 36 5.27 -1.62 -4.22
N ILE A 37 5.90 -2.79 -4.35
CA ILE A 37 6.31 -3.59 -3.18
C ILE A 37 7.31 -2.83 -2.29
N ARG A 38 8.29 -2.12 -2.88
CA ARG A 38 9.26 -1.33 -2.11
C ARG A 38 8.58 -0.17 -1.38
N ASP A 39 7.69 0.55 -2.05
CA ASP A 39 6.98 1.67 -1.44
C ASP A 39 6.09 1.19 -0.29
N ILE A 40 5.37 0.06 -0.44
CA ILE A 40 4.55 -0.52 0.63
C ILE A 40 5.39 -0.94 1.84
N ARG A 41 6.57 -1.54 1.63
CA ARG A 41 7.50 -1.87 2.73
C ARG A 41 8.02 -0.63 3.46
N GLU A 42 8.26 0.46 2.73
CA GLU A 42 8.67 1.72 3.35
C GLU A 42 7.55 2.33 4.18
N ILE A 43 6.31 2.24 3.70
CA ILE A 43 5.12 2.69 4.44
C ILE A 43 4.92 1.89 5.72
N GLU A 44 5.07 0.57 5.66
CA GLU A 44 5.05 -0.31 6.83
C GLU A 44 6.15 0.07 7.84
N ALA A 45 7.37 0.31 7.35
CA ALA A 45 8.50 0.75 8.18
C ALA A 45 8.30 2.15 8.79
N MET A 46 7.43 2.99 8.22
CA MET A 46 7.01 4.27 8.78
C MET A 46 5.93 4.13 9.87
N GLY A 47 5.53 2.90 10.20
CA GLY A 47 4.59 2.60 11.29
C GLY A 47 3.14 2.43 10.86
N MET A 48 2.85 2.34 9.55
CA MET A 48 1.50 2.03 9.11
C MET A 48 1.19 0.54 9.32
N PRO A 49 0.09 0.19 10.01
CA PRO A 49 -0.21 -1.20 10.33
C PRO A 49 -0.86 -1.89 9.13
N LEU A 50 -0.01 -2.47 8.27
CA LEU A 50 -0.42 -3.21 7.08
C LEU A 50 -0.32 -4.71 7.32
N VAL A 51 -1.31 -5.47 6.86
CA VAL A 51 -1.29 -6.93 6.84
C VAL A 51 -1.39 -7.41 5.41
N ALA A 52 -0.47 -8.29 5.01
CA ALA A 52 -0.53 -8.95 3.71
C ALA A 52 -1.19 -10.33 3.84
N GLU A 53 -2.22 -10.58 3.05
CA GLU A 53 -2.86 -11.88 2.89
C GLU A 53 -2.48 -12.49 1.54
N VAL A 54 -2.02 -13.74 1.55
CA VAL A 54 -1.63 -14.48 0.35
C VAL A 54 -2.78 -15.37 -0.13
N GLY A 55 -3.11 -15.29 -1.43
CA GLY A 55 -4.17 -16.11 -2.02
C GLY A 55 -4.75 -15.50 -3.29
N ARG A 56 -5.73 -16.19 -3.89
CA ARG A 56 -6.44 -15.74 -5.10
C ARG A 56 -7.16 -14.41 -4.88
N ASP A 57 -7.69 -14.21 -3.68
CA ASP A 57 -8.38 -12.99 -3.23
C ASP A 57 -7.57 -12.24 -2.15
N GLY A 58 -6.27 -12.55 -2.06
CA GLY A 58 -5.37 -11.90 -1.12
C GLY A 58 -5.13 -10.42 -1.45
N GLY A 59 -4.39 -9.74 -0.59
CA GLY A 59 -4.13 -8.32 -0.72
C GLY A 59 -3.50 -7.74 0.54
N TYR A 60 -3.59 -6.44 0.66
CA TYR A 60 -3.15 -5.69 1.82
C TYR A 60 -4.35 -5.08 2.52
N PHE A 61 -4.35 -5.17 3.84
CA PHE A 61 -5.35 -4.57 4.69
C PHE A 61 -4.69 -3.56 5.62
N VAL A 62 -5.33 -2.41 5.80
CA VAL A 62 -4.95 -1.48 6.87
C VAL A 62 -5.68 -1.93 8.13
N MET A 63 -4.94 -2.33 9.16
CA MET A 63 -5.55 -2.61 10.46
C MET A 63 -6.07 -1.30 11.03
N ASN A 64 -7.38 -1.19 11.18
CA ASN A 64 -7.94 -0.16 12.05
C ASN A 64 -7.53 -0.53 13.47
N ASN A 65 -6.68 0.28 14.08
CA ASN A 65 -6.54 0.26 15.53
C ASN A 65 -7.90 0.67 16.10
N SER A 66 -8.69 -0.31 16.52
CA SER A 66 -9.85 -0.09 17.38
C SER A 66 -9.32 0.43 18.71
N VAL A 67 -9.28 1.75 18.86
CA VAL A 67 -9.12 2.42 20.16
C VAL A 67 -10.50 2.81 20.66
#